data_AF-A0A1Z4NBF7-F1
#
_entry.id   AF-A0A1Z4NBF7-F1
#
_cell.length_a   1.000
_cell.length_b   1.000
_cell.length_c   1.000
_cell.angle_alpha   90.00
_cell.angle_beta   90.00
_cell.angle_gamma   90.00
#
_symmetry.space_group_name_H-M   'P 1'
#
loop_
_entity.id
_entity.type
_entity.pdbx_description
1 polymer ?
#
loop_
_entity_poly.entity_id
_entity_poly.type
_entity_poly.pdbx_seq_one_letter_code
_entity_poly.pdbx_strand_id
1 'polypeptide(L)'
;MKNSENPLDIELLWEIPLAFLSWIFFKTVRLLIRTIANSNTNLNKKTGFKWLLYSEELLRKPLILLSILVTGPRWNPHVIAAGAGPFYVKESLAIDVKSCLDSAQSWTIGIYSFPKGKAITHIAYHSLNFQEEWHQVKLNPGKYTLGIRYYHWSAIVDLPAINVDGYQVINTQSINNDDINDYLKNLAARDNFFYRCLNYYIFTLLICQKWISQKWVQKEYLPVGDTNNEFFYGVIYQGCSLNFQINPLFLKNYDIYLTIYNRSSFPVIWYQIREEKHTTSIVEKDGFYLIRLRSHSSSTFQDEVSDNSKIIPNNETLRINMFNTFAKKRVGRKG
;
A
#
# COMPACT_ATOMS: atom_id res chain seq x y z
N MET A 1 0.36 21.43 42.66
CA MET A 1 1.16 20.62 41.71
C MET A 1 0.68 20.97 40.31
N LYS A 2 1.56 21.53 39.49
CA LYS A 2 1.26 22.04 38.14
C LYS A 2 0.73 20.92 37.24
N ASN A 3 -0.43 21.15 36.65
CA ASN A 3 -0.94 20.43 35.48
C ASN A 3 0.18 20.40 34.43
N SER A 4 0.69 19.21 34.12
CA SER A 4 1.41 19.00 32.89
C SER A 4 0.39 19.04 31.76
N GLU A 5 0.12 20.23 31.24
CA GLU A 5 -0.35 20.38 29.86
C GLU A 5 0.53 19.45 29.02
N ASN A 6 -0.09 18.51 28.29
CA ASN A 6 0.65 17.54 27.51
C ASN A 6 1.51 18.34 26.51
N PRO A 7 2.83 18.10 26.41
CA PRO A 7 3.67 18.80 25.41
C PRO A 7 3.14 18.61 23.97
N LEU A 8 2.39 17.54 23.74
CA LEU A 8 1.62 17.31 22.51
C LEU A 8 0.64 18.44 22.17
N ASP A 9 0.01 19.10 23.14
CA ASP A 9 -1.05 20.08 22.88
C ASP A 9 -0.49 21.40 22.31
N ILE A 10 0.72 21.80 22.71
CA ILE A 10 1.38 23.02 22.19
C ILE A 10 2.04 22.76 20.84
N GLU A 11 2.68 21.60 20.65
CA GLU A 11 3.26 21.22 19.35
C GLU A 11 2.17 21.11 18.27
N LEU A 12 0.98 20.62 18.65
CA LEU A 12 -0.17 20.53 17.75
C LEU A 12 -0.63 21.89 17.20
N LEU A 13 -0.44 22.99 17.94
CA LEU A 13 -0.81 24.34 17.47
C LEU A 13 -0.08 24.75 16.21
N TRP A 14 1.18 24.31 16.03
CA TRP A 14 1.97 24.59 14.82
C TRP A 14 1.90 23.46 13.79
N GLU A 15 1.79 22.22 14.24
CA GLU A 15 1.65 21.04 13.38
C GLU A 15 0.38 21.11 12.52
N ILE A 16 -0.76 21.58 13.06
CA ILE A 16 -2.04 21.64 12.32
C ILE A 16 -2.00 22.63 11.14
N PRO A 17 -1.61 23.91 11.32
CA PRO A 17 -1.48 24.84 10.19
C PRO A 17 -0.50 24.35 9.13
N LEU A 18 0.66 23.80 9.53
CA LEU A 18 1.65 23.27 8.59
C LEU A 18 1.12 22.04 7.84
N ALA A 19 0.38 21.16 8.52
CA ALA A 19 -0.30 20.03 7.89
C ALA A 19 -1.34 20.49 6.87
N PHE A 20 -2.10 21.55 7.17
CA PHE A 20 -3.05 22.10 6.21
C PHE A 20 -2.35 22.66 4.95
N LEU A 21 -1.25 23.40 5.10
CA LEU A 21 -0.45 23.89 3.98
C LEU A 21 0.16 22.73 3.17
N SER A 22 0.69 21.72 3.85
CA SER A 22 1.20 20.50 3.23
C SER A 22 0.12 19.75 2.45
N TRP A 23 -1.10 19.67 2.98
CA TRP A 23 -2.23 19.06 2.29
C TRP A 23 -2.61 19.82 1.01
N ILE A 24 -2.67 21.15 1.06
CA ILE A 24 -2.88 21.98 -0.15
C ILE A 24 -1.78 21.72 -1.17
N PHE A 25 -0.51 21.74 -0.73
CA PHE A 25 0.64 21.49 -1.59
C PHE A 25 0.53 20.10 -2.26
N PHE A 26 0.20 19.06 -1.49
CA PHE A 26 -0.03 17.70 -2.01
C PHE A 26 -1.13 17.67 -3.08
N LYS A 27 -2.28 18.32 -2.84
CA LYS A 27 -3.38 18.35 -3.82
C LYS A 27 -2.98 19.09 -5.11
N THR A 28 -2.25 20.19 -5.00
CA THR A 28 -1.74 20.94 -6.15
C THR A 28 -0.77 20.11 -6.98
N VAL A 29 0.24 19.50 -6.34
CA VAL A 29 1.20 18.63 -7.04
C VAL A 29 0.49 17.42 -7.68
N ARG A 30 -0.47 16.81 -6.98
CA ARG A 30 -1.28 15.71 -7.53
C ARG A 30 -2.06 16.12 -8.78
N LEU A 31 -2.67 17.30 -8.78
CA LEU A 31 -3.38 17.83 -9.92
C LEU A 31 -2.43 18.07 -11.10
N LEU A 32 -1.29 18.72 -10.87
CA LEU A 32 -0.28 18.99 -11.89
C LEU A 32 0.24 17.70 -12.55
N ILE A 33 0.61 16.71 -11.74
CA ILE A 33 1.10 15.43 -12.25
C ILE A 33 0.04 14.70 -13.06
N ARG A 34 -1.23 14.71 -12.62
CA ARG A 34 -2.34 14.13 -13.37
C ARG A 34 -2.56 14.81 -14.71
N THR A 35 -2.46 16.14 -14.75
CA THR A 35 -2.56 16.91 -16.00
C THR A 35 -1.43 16.56 -16.96
N ILE A 36 -0.19 16.52 -16.48
CA ILE A 36 0.99 16.14 -17.30
C ILE A 36 0.84 14.70 -17.83
N ALA A 37 0.46 13.75 -16.97
CA ALA A 37 0.26 12.36 -17.36
C ALA A 37 -0.83 12.22 -18.44
N ASN A 38 -1.97 12.89 -18.27
CA ASN A 38 -3.05 12.86 -19.25
C ASN A 38 -2.61 13.44 -20.60
N SER A 39 -1.90 14.57 -20.62
CA SER A 39 -1.36 15.17 -21.84
C SER A 39 -0.37 14.25 -22.55
N ASN A 40 0.59 13.66 -21.83
CA ASN A 40 1.58 12.77 -22.40
C ASN A 40 0.96 11.49 -22.99
N THR A 41 -0.05 10.91 -22.34
CA THR A 41 -0.75 9.73 -22.89
C THR A 41 -1.49 10.00 -24.19
N ASN A 42 -1.95 11.24 -24.41
CA ASN A 42 -2.61 11.61 -25.67
C ASN A 42 -1.61 11.84 -26.81
N LEU A 43 -0.36 12.20 -26.48
CA LEU A 43 0.72 12.45 -27.44
C LEU A 43 1.49 11.17 -27.83
N ASN A 44 1.76 10.27 -26.88
CA ASN A 44 2.57 9.06 -27.09
C ASN A 44 1.76 7.81 -27.51
N LYS A 45 0.98 7.91 -28.60
CA LYS A 45 0.25 6.75 -29.17
C LYS A 45 1.15 5.68 -29.82
N LYS A 46 2.47 5.91 -29.90
CA LYS A 46 3.39 5.13 -30.77
C LYS A 46 4.25 4.08 -30.04
N THR A 47 4.20 3.98 -28.72
CA THR A 47 4.93 2.93 -27.98
C THR A 47 4.00 1.77 -27.68
N GLY A 48 4.44 0.54 -27.98
CA GLY A 48 3.72 -0.68 -27.61
C GLY A 48 3.45 -0.72 -26.10
N PHE A 49 2.28 -1.24 -25.72
CA PHE A 49 1.93 -1.40 -24.32
C PHE A 49 2.86 -2.44 -23.67
N LYS A 50 3.26 -2.19 -22.43
CA LYS A 50 4.02 -3.13 -21.60
C LYS A 50 3.69 -2.92 -20.14
N TRP A 51 3.99 -3.92 -19.32
CA TRP A 51 3.98 -3.73 -17.89
C TRP A 51 5.12 -2.79 -17.46
N LEU A 52 4.79 -1.86 -16.58
CA LEU A 52 5.72 -0.98 -15.89
C LEU A 52 5.96 -1.56 -14.50
N LEU A 53 6.94 -2.45 -14.43
CA LEU A 53 7.44 -3.00 -13.17
C LEU A 53 8.01 -1.89 -12.30
N TYR A 54 7.60 -1.83 -11.03
CA TYR A 54 8.20 -0.93 -10.06
C TYR A 54 9.60 -1.43 -9.71
N SER A 55 10.60 -0.69 -10.17
CA SER A 55 12.02 -1.03 -10.05
C SER A 55 12.87 0.23 -9.92
N GLU A 56 14.13 0.08 -9.53
CA GLU A 56 15.09 1.18 -9.49
C GLU A 56 15.18 1.92 -10.83
N GLU A 57 15.20 1.18 -11.94
CA GLU A 57 15.25 1.76 -13.30
C GLU A 57 14.04 2.65 -13.57
N LEU A 58 12.83 2.18 -13.24
CA LEU A 58 11.62 2.96 -13.41
C LEU A 58 11.63 4.21 -12.53
N LEU A 59 12.08 4.10 -11.28
CA LEU A 59 12.14 5.20 -10.32
C LEU A 59 13.23 6.24 -10.60
N ARG A 60 14.19 5.95 -11.47
CA ARG A 60 15.18 6.93 -11.95
C ARG A 60 14.61 7.88 -13.00
N LYS A 61 13.52 7.49 -13.67
CA LYS A 61 12.88 8.36 -14.67
C LYS A 61 12.29 9.60 -13.98
N PRO A 62 12.48 10.79 -14.56
CA PRO A 62 11.93 12.03 -13.99
C PRO A 62 10.44 11.92 -13.71
N LEU A 63 10.00 12.51 -12.60
CA LEU A 63 8.61 12.57 -12.15
C LEU A 63 7.94 11.23 -11.80
N ILE A 64 8.53 10.07 -12.08
CA ILE A 64 7.86 8.79 -11.75
C ILE A 64 7.72 8.59 -10.25
N LEU A 65 8.80 8.79 -9.48
CA LEU A 65 8.74 8.69 -8.02
C LEU A 65 7.70 9.65 -7.43
N LEU A 66 7.69 10.89 -7.92
CA LEU A 66 6.70 11.88 -7.53
C LEU A 66 5.28 11.43 -7.87
N SER A 67 5.07 10.92 -9.09
CA SER A 67 3.78 10.40 -9.55
C SER A 67 3.27 9.27 -8.66
N ILE A 68 4.13 8.32 -8.30
CA ILE A 68 3.77 7.24 -7.38
C ILE A 68 3.36 7.79 -6.02
N LEU A 69 4.10 8.75 -5.46
CA LEU A 69 3.79 9.34 -4.15
C LEU A 69 2.47 10.12 -4.12
N VAL A 70 2.05 10.75 -5.22
CA VAL A 70 0.83 11.57 -5.26
C VAL A 70 -0.40 10.87 -5.85
N THR A 71 -0.20 9.84 -6.68
CA THR A 71 -1.30 9.13 -7.36
C THR A 71 -1.43 7.68 -6.96
N GLY A 72 -0.33 7.06 -6.56
CA GLY A 72 -0.28 5.66 -6.19
C GLY A 72 -0.74 5.38 -4.76
N PRO A 73 -0.96 4.10 -4.43
CA PRO A 73 -1.09 3.65 -3.05
C PRO A 73 0.19 3.92 -2.26
N ARG A 74 0.10 3.97 -0.92
CA ARG A 74 1.30 3.92 -0.05
C ARG A 74 2.16 2.71 -0.41
N TRP A 75 3.48 2.84 -0.35
CA TRP A 75 4.41 1.78 -0.73
C TRP A 75 4.06 0.46 -0.05
N ASN A 76 3.94 -0.59 -0.85
CA ASN A 76 3.78 -1.94 -0.34
C ASN A 76 5.09 -2.70 -0.64
N PRO A 77 6.04 -2.76 0.31
CA PRO A 77 7.32 -3.39 0.08
C PRO A 77 7.27 -4.93 0.12
N HIS A 78 6.09 -5.49 0.39
CA HIS A 78 5.87 -6.93 0.53
C HIS A 78 5.41 -7.59 -0.78
N VAL A 79 5.39 -6.85 -1.88
CA VAL A 79 4.91 -7.34 -3.17
C VAL A 79 5.85 -6.99 -4.30
N ILE A 80 5.82 -7.79 -5.36
CA ILE A 80 6.17 -7.31 -6.69
C ILE A 80 4.96 -6.55 -7.24
N ALA A 81 5.15 -5.31 -7.68
CA ALA A 81 4.09 -4.47 -8.21
C ALA A 81 4.41 -3.98 -9.61
N ALA A 82 3.42 -4.04 -10.50
CA ALA A 82 3.52 -3.46 -11.83
C ALA A 82 2.20 -2.77 -12.23
N GLY A 83 2.31 -1.76 -13.08
CA GLY A 83 1.17 -1.07 -13.68
C GLY A 83 1.13 -1.25 -15.19
N ALA A 84 -0.05 -1.27 -15.80
CA ALA A 84 -0.20 -1.30 -17.24
C ALA A 84 -1.33 -0.39 -17.74
N GLY A 85 -1.23 0.03 -19.00
CA GLY A 85 -2.18 0.92 -19.66
C GLY A 85 -1.73 2.39 -19.70
N PRO A 86 -2.65 3.34 -19.97
CA PRO A 86 -4.09 3.14 -20.10
C PRO A 86 -4.49 2.43 -21.40
N PHE A 87 -5.41 1.47 -21.31
CA PHE A 87 -6.03 0.78 -22.43
C PHE A 87 -7.39 1.40 -22.74
N TYR A 88 -7.75 1.50 -24.02
CA TYR A 88 -9.12 1.81 -24.41
C TYR A 88 -9.89 0.51 -24.60
N VAL A 89 -10.90 0.26 -23.77
CA VAL A 89 -11.74 -0.94 -23.78
C VAL A 89 -13.12 -0.55 -24.31
N LYS A 90 -13.65 -1.30 -25.27
CA LYS A 90 -15.02 -1.14 -25.78
C LYS A 90 -16.01 -2.03 -25.02
N GLU A 91 -15.63 -3.27 -24.75
CA GLU A 91 -16.51 -4.27 -24.16
C GLU A 91 -15.81 -5.13 -23.11
N SER A 92 -14.58 -5.59 -23.38
CA SER A 92 -13.97 -6.61 -22.53
C SER A 92 -12.45 -6.49 -22.40
N LEU A 93 -11.98 -6.93 -21.25
CA LEU A 93 -10.58 -7.09 -20.93
C LEU A 93 -10.37 -8.51 -20.40
N ALA A 94 -9.45 -9.25 -20.99
CA ALA A 94 -9.08 -10.59 -20.53
C ALA A 94 -7.61 -10.63 -20.11
N ILE A 95 -7.33 -11.42 -19.09
CA ILE A 95 -6.00 -11.55 -18.49
C ILE A 95 -5.64 -13.03 -18.41
N ASP A 96 -4.41 -13.38 -18.78
CA ASP A 96 -3.85 -14.69 -18.55
C ASP A 96 -3.61 -14.89 -17.04
N VAL A 97 -4.56 -15.54 -16.38
CA VAL A 97 -4.50 -15.80 -14.93
C VAL A 97 -3.61 -16.98 -14.60
N LYS A 98 -3.32 -17.86 -15.56
CA LYS A 98 -2.40 -18.98 -15.36
C LYS A 98 -0.99 -18.48 -15.06
N SER A 99 -0.50 -17.52 -15.84
CA SER A 99 0.78 -16.84 -15.54
C SER A 99 0.82 -16.29 -14.10
N CYS A 100 -0.31 -15.79 -13.58
CA CYS A 100 -0.38 -15.30 -12.20
C CYS A 100 -0.33 -16.41 -11.16
N LEU A 101 -1.01 -17.54 -11.41
CA LEU A 101 -1.01 -18.71 -10.53
C LEU A 101 0.37 -19.34 -10.43
N ASP A 102 1.09 -19.43 -11.55
CA ASP A 102 2.43 -20.01 -11.61
C ASP A 102 3.49 -19.07 -10.96
N SER A 103 3.23 -17.77 -10.96
CA SER A 103 4.16 -16.74 -10.48
C SER A 103 4.09 -16.46 -8.98
N ALA A 104 2.96 -16.72 -8.32
CA ALA A 104 2.79 -16.35 -6.92
C ALA A 104 1.67 -17.12 -6.20
N GLN A 105 1.89 -17.42 -4.92
CA GLN A 105 0.87 -18.08 -4.08
C GLN A 105 -0.31 -17.17 -3.75
N SER A 106 -0.14 -15.85 -3.85
CA SER A 106 -1.25 -14.92 -3.66
C SER A 106 -1.06 -13.65 -4.47
N TRP A 107 -2.10 -13.23 -5.18
CA TRP A 107 -2.00 -12.10 -6.10
C TRP A 107 -3.32 -11.36 -6.27
N THR A 108 -3.23 -10.11 -6.69
CA THR A 108 -4.38 -9.29 -7.09
C THR A 108 -4.08 -8.37 -8.25
N ILE A 109 -5.07 -8.20 -9.12
CA ILE A 109 -5.07 -7.24 -10.22
C ILE A 109 -6.22 -6.27 -9.99
N GLY A 110 -5.90 -5.02 -9.70
CA GLY A 110 -6.88 -3.93 -9.63
C GLY A 110 -7.12 -3.31 -11.00
N ILE A 111 -8.38 -3.11 -11.37
CA ILE A 111 -8.79 -2.41 -12.59
C ILE A 111 -9.30 -1.02 -12.20
N TYR A 112 -8.66 0.02 -12.74
CA TYR A 112 -8.95 1.41 -12.40
C TYR A 112 -9.32 2.21 -13.65
N SER A 113 -10.31 3.08 -13.51
CA SER A 113 -10.63 4.08 -14.54
C SER A 113 -9.49 5.09 -14.72
N PHE A 114 -9.25 5.52 -15.96
CA PHE A 114 -8.30 6.58 -16.30
C PHE A 114 -9.05 7.82 -16.82
N PRO A 115 -8.63 9.06 -16.46
CA PRO A 115 -7.49 9.41 -15.59
C PRO A 115 -7.85 9.51 -14.09
N LYS A 116 -9.10 9.24 -13.72
CA LYS A 116 -9.60 9.48 -12.36
C LYS A 116 -8.94 8.57 -11.30
N GLY A 117 -8.49 7.38 -11.70
CA GLY A 117 -7.91 6.37 -10.81
C GLY A 117 -8.93 5.74 -9.87
N LYS A 118 -10.23 5.77 -10.22
CA LYS A 118 -11.28 5.13 -9.41
C LYS A 118 -11.24 3.62 -9.67
N ALA A 119 -11.15 2.83 -8.60
CA ALA A 119 -11.27 1.38 -8.66
C ALA A 119 -12.64 0.99 -9.24
N ILE A 120 -12.63 0.10 -10.23
CA ILE A 120 -13.82 -0.39 -10.93
C ILE A 120 -14.14 -1.79 -10.44
N THR A 121 -13.14 -2.67 -10.50
CA THR A 121 -13.22 -4.04 -10.02
C THR A 121 -11.79 -4.53 -9.76
N HIS A 122 -11.68 -5.76 -9.26
CA HIS A 122 -10.41 -6.44 -9.09
C HIS A 122 -10.58 -7.93 -9.39
N ILE A 123 -9.46 -8.58 -9.72
CA ILE A 123 -9.35 -10.02 -9.87
C ILE A 123 -8.37 -10.47 -8.80
N ALA A 124 -8.76 -11.43 -7.98
CA ALA A 124 -7.94 -11.94 -6.90
C ALA A 124 -7.80 -13.46 -6.97
N TYR A 125 -6.68 -13.97 -6.48
CA TYR A 125 -6.43 -15.40 -6.37
C TYR A 125 -7.59 -16.17 -5.70
N HIS A 126 -8.23 -15.58 -4.68
CA HIS A 126 -9.31 -16.22 -3.92
C HIS A 126 -10.72 -15.97 -4.46
N SER A 127 -10.90 -15.06 -5.43
CA SER A 127 -12.25 -14.69 -5.87
C SER A 127 -12.88 -15.72 -6.83
N LEU A 128 -12.10 -16.65 -7.39
CA LEU A 128 -12.54 -17.49 -8.51
C LEU A 128 -11.84 -18.86 -8.47
N ASN A 129 -12.59 -19.92 -8.80
CA ASN A 129 -12.00 -21.21 -9.15
C ASN A 129 -11.49 -21.12 -10.60
N PHE A 130 -10.24 -20.67 -10.77
CA PHE A 130 -9.63 -20.50 -12.09
C PHE A 130 -9.37 -21.88 -12.72
N GLN A 131 -10.35 -22.39 -13.47
CA GLN A 131 -10.18 -23.57 -14.32
C GLN A 131 -9.68 -23.20 -15.72
N GLU A 132 -9.87 -21.94 -16.12
CA GLU A 132 -9.49 -21.42 -17.43
C GLU A 132 -8.19 -20.62 -17.35
N GLU A 133 -7.41 -20.66 -18.43
CA GLU A 133 -6.15 -19.91 -18.57
C GLU A 133 -6.39 -18.40 -18.62
N TRP A 134 -7.49 -17.97 -19.24
CA TRP A 134 -7.87 -16.57 -19.40
C TRP A 134 -9.08 -16.23 -18.57
N HIS A 135 -9.00 -15.13 -17.81
CA HIS A 135 -10.16 -14.58 -17.12
C HIS A 135 -10.63 -13.29 -17.81
N GLN A 136 -11.88 -13.29 -18.27
CA GLN A 136 -12.49 -12.16 -18.97
C GLN A 136 -13.41 -11.35 -18.06
N VAL A 137 -13.22 -10.03 -18.08
CA VAL A 137 -14.05 -9.05 -17.37
C VAL A 137 -14.75 -8.16 -18.40
N LYS A 138 -16.08 -8.05 -18.29
CA LYS A 138 -16.87 -7.08 -19.05
C LYS A 138 -16.75 -5.70 -18.43
N LEU A 139 -16.45 -4.70 -19.25
CA LEU A 139 -16.26 -3.31 -18.84
C LEU A 139 -17.04 -2.38 -19.77
N ASN A 140 -17.57 -1.30 -19.21
CA ASN A 140 -18.16 -0.24 -20.03
C ASN A 140 -17.08 0.41 -20.92
N PRO A 141 -17.46 0.97 -22.09
CA PRO A 141 -16.52 1.70 -22.94
C PRO A 141 -15.75 2.78 -22.17
N GLY A 142 -14.42 2.78 -22.23
CA GLY A 142 -13.60 3.73 -21.48
C GLY A 142 -12.10 3.45 -21.48
N LYS A 143 -11.33 4.30 -20.81
CA LYS A 143 -9.90 4.10 -20.59
C LYS A 143 -9.64 3.50 -19.21
N TYR A 144 -8.82 2.46 -19.14
CA TYR A 144 -8.52 1.73 -17.91
C TYR A 144 -7.03 1.48 -17.72
N THR A 145 -6.57 1.52 -16.47
CA THR A 145 -5.22 1.12 -16.05
C THR A 145 -5.32 -0.07 -15.11
N LEU A 146 -4.35 -0.97 -15.21
CA LEU A 146 -4.25 -2.16 -14.38
C LEU A 146 -3.09 -2.02 -13.40
N GLY A 147 -3.26 -2.53 -12.19
CA GLY A 147 -2.20 -2.64 -11.20
C GLY A 147 -2.16 -4.05 -10.64
N ILE A 148 -1.06 -4.77 -10.83
CA ILE A 148 -0.85 -6.12 -10.32
C ILE A 148 0.02 -6.09 -9.07
N ARG A 149 -0.26 -7.00 -8.13
CA ARG A 149 0.53 -7.24 -6.92
C ARG A 149 0.70 -8.74 -6.73
N TYR A 150 1.94 -9.20 -6.62
CA TYR A 150 2.29 -10.58 -6.25
C TYR A 150 2.85 -10.63 -4.83
N TYR A 151 2.28 -11.48 -3.99
CA TYR A 151 2.76 -11.86 -2.66
C TYR A 151 3.25 -13.30 -2.70
N HIS A 152 4.28 -13.63 -1.92
CA HIS A 152 4.87 -14.99 -1.91
C HIS A 152 5.15 -15.47 -3.34
N TRP A 153 5.87 -14.64 -4.09
CA TRP A 153 6.19 -14.92 -5.48
C TRP A 153 7.20 -16.06 -5.60
N SER A 154 7.13 -16.81 -6.69
CA SER A 154 8.02 -17.92 -6.99
C SER A 154 9.36 -17.42 -7.53
N ALA A 155 10.30 -18.34 -7.80
CA ALA A 155 11.62 -17.99 -8.32
C ALA A 155 11.57 -17.31 -9.70
N ILE A 156 10.54 -17.59 -10.50
CA ILE A 156 10.33 -17.03 -11.83
C ILE A 156 8.96 -16.33 -11.82
N VAL A 157 8.94 -15.04 -12.13
CA VAL A 157 7.71 -14.25 -12.06
C VAL A 157 7.36 -13.74 -13.45
N ASP A 158 6.20 -14.14 -13.94
CA ASP A 158 5.62 -13.72 -15.19
C ASP A 158 4.51 -12.70 -14.95
N LEU A 159 4.66 -11.51 -15.51
CA LEU A 159 3.55 -10.56 -15.60
C LEU A 159 2.63 -11.00 -16.74
N PRO A 160 1.31 -11.05 -16.51
CA PRO A 160 0.40 -11.78 -17.39
C PRO A 160 0.19 -11.06 -18.72
N ALA A 161 -0.11 -11.82 -19.77
CA ALA A 161 -0.62 -11.27 -21.02
C ALA A 161 -1.99 -10.58 -20.80
N ILE A 162 -2.28 -9.57 -21.62
CA ILE A 162 -3.54 -8.84 -21.59
C ILE A 162 -4.14 -8.78 -22.99
N ASN A 163 -5.42 -9.16 -23.08
CA ASN A 163 -6.26 -9.00 -24.26
C ASN A 163 -7.29 -7.90 -24.01
N VAL A 164 -7.47 -7.02 -24.99
CA VAL A 164 -8.50 -5.97 -24.97
C VAL A 164 -9.37 -6.15 -26.21
N ASP A 165 -10.67 -6.32 -26.00
CA ASP A 165 -11.66 -6.51 -27.05
C ASP A 165 -11.26 -7.61 -28.07
N GLY A 166 -10.67 -8.70 -27.58
CA GLY A 166 -10.23 -9.86 -28.38
C GLY A 166 -8.81 -9.75 -28.98
N TYR A 167 -8.11 -8.62 -28.80
CA TYR A 167 -6.76 -8.43 -29.32
C TYR A 167 -5.72 -8.43 -28.20
N GLN A 168 -4.67 -9.23 -28.35
CA GLN A 168 -3.55 -9.23 -27.42
C GLN A 168 -2.75 -7.93 -27.54
N VAL A 169 -2.76 -7.13 -26.46
CA VAL A 169 -2.10 -5.82 -26.41
C VAL A 169 -0.80 -5.85 -25.61
N ILE A 170 -0.66 -6.81 -24.70
CA ILE A 170 0.54 -7.07 -23.92
C ILE A 170 0.81 -8.58 -23.93
N ASN A 171 2.03 -8.97 -24.27
CA ASN A 171 2.51 -10.34 -24.11
C ASN A 171 2.94 -10.60 -22.67
N THR A 172 2.92 -11.85 -22.24
CA THR A 172 3.50 -12.27 -20.97
C THR A 172 4.96 -11.78 -20.89
N GLN A 173 5.30 -11.18 -19.76
CA GLN A 173 6.62 -10.58 -19.54
C GLN A 173 7.26 -11.22 -18.31
N SER A 174 8.25 -12.07 -18.56
CA SER A 174 9.08 -12.65 -17.50
C SER A 174 9.96 -11.60 -16.85
N ILE A 175 10.01 -11.62 -15.53
CA ILE A 175 10.89 -10.82 -14.71
C ILE A 175 11.96 -11.74 -14.12
N ASN A 176 13.22 -11.35 -14.27
CA ASN A 176 14.29 -12.01 -13.53
C ASN A 176 14.20 -11.58 -12.04
N ASN A 177 14.14 -12.56 -11.15
CA ASN A 177 13.76 -12.36 -9.75
C ASN A 177 14.90 -11.87 -8.84
N ASP A 178 16.14 -11.92 -9.31
CA ASP A 178 17.26 -11.42 -8.54
C ASP A 178 17.05 -9.94 -8.22
N ASP A 179 16.83 -9.64 -6.94
CA ASP A 179 16.77 -8.30 -6.36
C ASP A 179 15.63 -7.37 -6.81
N ILE A 180 14.47 -7.90 -7.27
CA ILE A 180 13.33 -7.07 -7.75
C ILE A 180 12.94 -5.94 -6.78
N ASN A 181 12.99 -6.21 -5.47
CA ASN A 181 12.57 -5.27 -4.42
C ASN A 181 13.74 -4.58 -3.70
N ASP A 182 15.00 -4.79 -4.11
CA ASP A 182 16.16 -4.23 -3.42
C ASP A 182 16.25 -2.71 -3.51
N TYR A 183 15.65 -2.12 -4.55
CA TYR A 183 15.53 -0.67 -4.68
C TYR A 183 14.84 -0.03 -3.45
N LEU A 184 13.99 -0.79 -2.74
CA LEU A 184 13.29 -0.31 -1.55
C LEU A 184 14.25 -0.07 -0.38
N LYS A 185 15.36 -0.81 -0.28
CA LYS A 185 16.40 -0.62 0.74
C LYS A 185 16.97 0.80 0.73
N ASN A 186 17.14 1.36 -0.45
CA ASN A 186 17.71 2.70 -0.66
C ASN A 186 16.64 3.79 -0.86
N LEU A 187 15.36 3.42 -0.89
CA LEU A 187 14.29 4.37 -1.19
C LEU A 187 14.18 5.46 -0.12
N ALA A 188 14.38 5.11 1.16
CA ALA A 188 14.39 6.07 2.27
C ALA A 188 15.52 7.11 2.15
N ALA A 189 16.63 6.79 1.49
CA ALA A 189 17.73 7.74 1.24
C ALA A 189 17.34 8.85 0.26
N ARG A 190 16.22 8.70 -0.47
CA ARG A 190 15.65 9.74 -1.34
C ARG A 190 14.85 10.80 -0.58
N ASP A 191 14.75 10.67 0.75
CA ASP A 191 14.16 11.67 1.62
C ASP A 191 14.84 13.03 1.45
N ASN A 192 14.03 14.07 1.24
CA ASN A 192 14.47 15.44 1.13
C ASN A 192 13.34 16.38 1.53
N PHE A 193 13.66 17.68 1.64
CA PHE A 193 12.70 18.70 2.06
C PHE A 193 11.41 18.71 1.23
N PHE A 194 11.51 18.52 -0.09
CA PHE A 194 10.33 18.49 -0.96
C PHE A 194 9.39 17.35 -0.60
N TYR A 195 9.89 16.12 -0.43
CA TYR A 195 9.05 14.96 -0.06
C TYR A 195 8.52 15.05 1.37
N ARG A 196 9.25 15.70 2.28
CA ARG A 196 8.77 16.03 3.62
C ARG A 196 7.59 16.98 3.55
N CYS A 197 7.72 18.12 2.87
CA CYS A 197 6.61 19.06 2.68
C CYS A 197 5.40 18.41 1.99
N LEU A 198 5.65 17.54 1.02
CA LEU A 198 4.59 16.83 0.30
C LEU A 198 3.75 15.91 1.18
N ASN A 199 4.37 15.25 2.17
CA ASN A 199 3.70 14.23 3.00
C ASN A 199 3.53 14.62 4.47
N TYR A 200 4.00 15.81 4.87
CA TYR A 200 3.98 16.28 6.26
C TYR A 200 2.59 16.11 6.91
N TYR A 201 1.53 16.44 6.18
CA TYR A 201 0.15 16.38 6.67
C TYR A 201 -0.28 14.99 7.17
N ILE A 202 0.34 13.90 6.71
CA ILE A 202 -0.07 12.55 7.03
C ILE A 202 0.18 12.18 8.49
N PHE A 203 1.35 12.54 9.02
CA PHE A 203 1.66 12.24 10.40
C PHE A 203 0.71 12.97 11.34
N THR A 204 0.50 14.27 11.11
CA THR A 204 -0.45 15.10 11.86
C THR A 204 -1.89 14.61 11.71
N LEU A 205 -2.31 14.22 10.51
CA LEU A 205 -3.62 13.61 10.25
C LEU A 205 -3.85 12.38 11.16
N LEU A 206 -2.84 11.53 11.30
CA LEU A 206 -2.92 10.32 12.12
C LEU A 206 -2.88 10.59 13.63
N ILE A 207 -2.17 11.64 14.07
CA ILE A 207 -2.28 12.10 15.47
C ILE A 207 -3.72 12.56 15.73
N CYS A 208 -4.26 13.37 14.82
CA CYS A 208 -5.57 13.99 14.97
C CYS A 208 -6.75 13.07 14.63
N GLN A 209 -6.51 11.81 14.24
CA GLN A 209 -7.53 10.91 13.70
C GLN A 209 -8.75 10.69 14.62
N LYS A 210 -8.60 10.91 15.93
CA LYS A 210 -9.71 10.82 16.90
C LYS A 210 -10.70 11.99 16.81
N TRP A 211 -10.28 13.13 16.26
CA TRP A 211 -11.09 14.36 16.17
C TRP A 211 -11.66 14.62 14.77
N ILE A 212 -11.35 13.77 13.80
CA ILE A 212 -11.76 13.91 12.40
C ILE A 212 -12.45 12.64 11.92
N SER A 213 -13.18 12.74 10.81
CA SER A 213 -13.91 11.59 10.25
C SER A 213 -12.95 10.47 9.85
N GLN A 214 -13.20 9.26 10.35
CA GLN A 214 -12.44 8.06 9.97
C GLN A 214 -12.49 7.80 8.45
N LYS A 215 -13.63 8.06 7.81
CA LYS A 215 -13.75 7.95 6.34
C LYS A 215 -12.79 8.89 5.61
N TRP A 216 -12.57 10.08 6.17
CA TRP A 216 -11.63 11.05 5.60
C TRP A 216 -10.18 10.61 5.80
N VAL A 217 -9.84 10.15 7.01
CA VAL A 217 -8.50 9.59 7.31
C VAL A 217 -8.19 8.42 6.38
N GLN A 218 -9.11 7.46 6.25
CA GLN A 218 -8.96 6.32 5.34
C GLN A 218 -8.76 6.78 3.89
N LYS A 219 -9.56 7.72 3.40
CA LYS A 219 -9.45 8.22 2.03
C LYS A 219 -8.11 8.91 1.73
N GLU A 220 -7.50 9.58 2.72
CA GLU A 220 -6.24 10.31 2.54
C GLU A 220 -5.00 9.46 2.86
N TYR A 221 -5.11 8.56 3.82
CA TYR A 221 -3.98 7.76 4.30
C TYR A 221 -3.89 6.40 3.62
N LEU A 222 -5.01 5.66 3.56
CA LEU A 222 -5.00 4.31 3.03
C LEU A 222 -4.85 4.34 1.51
N PRO A 223 -4.15 3.34 0.95
CA PRO A 223 -4.16 3.14 -0.48
C PRO A 223 -5.60 2.98 -0.98
N VAL A 224 -5.86 3.36 -2.24
CA VAL A 224 -7.01 2.83 -2.99
C VAL A 224 -6.69 1.34 -3.22
N GLY A 225 -6.95 0.55 -2.18
CA GLY A 225 -6.34 -0.74 -1.94
C GLY A 225 -7.26 -1.88 -2.34
N ASP A 226 -6.61 -2.95 -2.81
CA ASP A 226 -7.13 -4.31 -2.89
C ASP A 226 -8.10 -4.60 -1.72
N THR A 227 -9.39 -4.76 -2.04
CA THR A 227 -10.47 -4.97 -1.05
C THR A 227 -10.29 -6.27 -0.24
N ASN A 228 -9.33 -7.11 -0.62
CA ASN A 228 -8.98 -8.33 0.10
C ASN A 228 -8.03 -8.09 1.28
N ASN A 229 -7.56 -6.85 1.49
CA ASN A 229 -6.71 -6.52 2.61
C ASN A 229 -7.46 -5.69 3.65
N GLU A 230 -7.23 -6.04 4.92
CA GLU A 230 -7.58 -5.19 6.05
C GLU A 230 -6.36 -4.40 6.53
N PHE A 231 -6.59 -3.21 7.07
CA PHE A 231 -5.53 -2.27 7.40
C PHE A 231 -5.63 -1.76 8.84
N PHE A 232 -4.52 -1.83 9.56
CA PHE A 232 -4.34 -1.16 10.85
C PHE A 232 -3.20 -0.16 10.73
N TYR A 233 -3.35 1.01 11.34
CA TYR A 233 -2.38 2.07 11.17
C TYR A 233 -2.39 3.08 12.32
N GLY A 234 -1.28 3.80 12.43
CA GLY A 234 -1.11 4.83 13.43
C GLY A 234 0.27 5.48 13.32
N VAL A 235 0.56 6.35 14.28
CA VAL A 235 1.87 6.99 14.39
C VAL A 235 2.83 6.13 15.19
N ILE A 236 4.13 6.32 14.95
CA ILE A 236 5.21 5.83 15.79
C ILE A 236 6.22 6.95 16.01
N TYR A 237 6.62 7.14 17.26
CA TYR A 237 7.57 8.17 17.65
C TYR A 237 8.99 7.62 17.69
N GLN A 238 9.97 8.50 17.48
CA GLN A 238 11.38 8.21 17.65
C GLN A 238 11.65 7.61 19.04
N GLY A 239 12.48 6.56 19.09
CA GLY A 239 12.83 5.88 20.34
C GLY A 239 11.75 4.91 20.85
N CYS A 240 10.66 4.72 20.10
CA CYS A 240 9.63 3.73 20.41
C CYS A 240 9.77 2.46 19.55
N SER A 241 9.14 1.39 20.03
CA SER A 241 8.91 0.14 19.29
C SER A 241 7.43 -0.24 19.36
N LEU A 242 6.95 -1.01 18.38
CA LEU A 242 5.63 -1.65 18.44
C LEU A 242 5.79 -3.04 19.04
N ASN A 243 4.96 -3.35 20.03
CA ASN A 243 4.81 -4.68 20.58
C ASN A 243 3.47 -5.25 20.13
N PHE A 244 3.53 -6.44 19.52
CA PHE A 244 2.41 -7.17 19.00
C PHE A 244 2.09 -8.33 19.93
N GLN A 245 0.80 -8.49 20.22
CA GLN A 245 0.23 -9.72 20.74
C GLN A 245 -0.88 -10.15 19.78
N ILE A 246 -0.62 -11.23 19.08
CA ILE A 246 -1.41 -11.73 17.96
C ILE A 246 -2.02 -13.05 18.35
N ASN A 247 -3.33 -13.18 18.18
CA ASN A 247 -4.01 -14.46 18.38
C ASN A 247 -3.45 -15.51 17.39
N PRO A 248 -3.09 -16.74 17.83
CA PRO A 248 -2.60 -17.78 16.94
C PRO A 248 -3.54 -18.09 15.75
N LEU A 249 -4.86 -17.93 15.94
CA LEU A 249 -5.84 -18.10 14.86
C LEU A 249 -5.70 -17.04 13.76
N PHE A 250 -5.20 -15.83 14.08
CA PHE A 250 -4.88 -14.82 13.08
C PHE A 250 -3.70 -15.24 12.21
N LEU A 251 -2.62 -15.72 12.82
CA LEU A 251 -1.44 -16.19 12.09
C LEU A 251 -1.76 -17.39 11.19
N LYS A 252 -2.74 -18.21 11.58
CA LYS A 252 -3.23 -19.31 10.75
C LYS A 252 -4.02 -18.84 9.53
N ASN A 253 -4.80 -17.77 9.66
CA ASN A 253 -5.77 -17.34 8.65
C ASN A 253 -5.31 -16.15 7.80
N TYR A 254 -4.27 -15.43 8.23
CA TYR A 254 -3.80 -14.21 7.60
C TYR A 254 -2.28 -14.14 7.54
N ASP A 255 -1.78 -13.63 6.41
CA ASP A 255 -0.46 -13.03 6.36
C ASP A 255 -0.54 -11.62 6.96
N ILE A 256 0.35 -11.34 7.90
CA ILE A 256 0.42 -10.06 8.60
C ILE A 256 1.69 -9.33 8.19
N TYR A 257 1.54 -8.25 7.44
CA TYR A 257 2.66 -7.46 6.95
C TYR A 257 2.75 -6.13 7.65
N LEU A 258 3.92 -5.79 8.19
CA LEU A 258 4.20 -4.48 8.78
C LEU A 258 5.04 -3.66 7.82
N THR A 259 4.64 -2.42 7.58
CA THR A 259 5.50 -1.36 7.04
C THR A 259 5.52 -0.17 7.99
N ILE A 260 6.69 0.29 8.38
CA ILE A 260 6.91 1.59 9.04
C ILE A 260 7.51 2.53 8.01
N TYR A 261 6.99 3.75 7.95
CA TYR A 261 7.42 4.82 7.06
C TYR A 261 7.98 5.99 7.86
N ASN A 262 8.94 6.70 7.29
CA ASN A 262 9.30 8.02 7.77
C ASN A 262 8.22 9.07 7.42
N ARG A 263 8.35 10.31 7.94
CA ARG A 263 7.41 11.41 7.64
C ARG A 263 7.33 11.79 6.15
N SER A 264 8.28 11.36 5.31
CA SER A 264 8.23 11.53 3.85
C SER A 264 7.50 10.40 3.12
N SER A 265 6.87 9.49 3.86
CA SER A 265 6.19 8.30 3.34
C SER A 265 7.09 7.26 2.67
N PHE A 266 8.39 7.25 2.94
CA PHE A 266 9.27 6.19 2.47
C PHE A 266 9.36 5.06 3.51
N PRO A 267 9.28 3.78 3.09
CA PRO A 267 9.40 2.65 4.00
C PRO A 267 10.81 2.61 4.61
N VAL A 268 10.89 2.40 5.92
CA VAL A 268 12.15 2.31 6.69
C VAL A 268 12.31 0.96 7.38
N ILE A 269 11.20 0.34 7.81
CA ILE A 269 11.19 -1.01 8.37
C ILE A 269 10.02 -1.75 7.74
N TRP A 270 10.26 -2.95 7.22
CA TRP A 270 9.20 -3.79 6.70
C TRP A 270 9.54 -5.27 6.76
N TYR A 271 8.57 -6.08 7.16
CA TYR A 271 8.64 -7.54 7.15
C TYR A 271 7.26 -8.15 7.39
N GLN A 272 7.16 -9.47 7.25
CA GLN A 272 6.00 -10.25 7.68
C GLN A 272 6.16 -10.62 9.16
N ILE A 273 5.10 -10.46 9.96
CA ILE A 273 5.04 -10.94 11.34
C ILE A 273 4.50 -12.38 11.31
N ARG A 274 5.25 -13.31 11.89
CA ARG A 274 4.92 -14.75 11.91
C ARG A 274 4.75 -15.31 13.32
N GLU A 275 4.96 -14.48 14.33
CA GLU A 275 5.01 -14.88 15.74
C GLU A 275 3.88 -14.23 16.53
N GLU A 276 3.35 -14.94 17.52
CA GLU A 276 2.27 -14.44 18.39
C GLU A 276 2.70 -13.22 19.20
N LYS A 277 3.97 -13.18 19.61
CA LYS A 277 4.57 -12.06 20.31
C LYS A 277 5.72 -11.56 19.49
N HIS A 278 5.60 -10.33 18.99
CA HIS A 278 6.63 -9.71 18.18
C HIS A 278 6.93 -8.31 18.68
N THR A 279 8.18 -7.87 18.63
CA THR A 279 8.54 -6.49 18.94
C THR A 279 9.43 -5.94 17.84
N THR A 280 9.08 -4.77 17.33
CA THR A 280 9.89 -4.11 16.30
C THR A 280 11.22 -3.64 16.90
N SER A 281 12.22 -3.43 16.04
CA SER A 281 13.33 -2.57 16.41
C SER A 281 12.84 -1.18 16.82
N ILE A 282 13.66 -0.48 17.60
CA ILE A 282 13.42 0.91 17.95
C ILE A 282 13.48 1.75 16.68
N VAL A 283 12.50 2.62 16.48
CA VAL A 283 12.46 3.50 15.31
C VAL A 283 13.33 4.73 15.56
N GLU A 284 14.19 5.05 14.59
CA GLU A 284 15.16 6.14 14.70
C GLU A 284 14.55 7.53 14.52
N LYS A 285 13.38 7.63 13.88
CA LYS A 285 12.70 8.89 13.56
C LYS A 285 11.19 8.73 13.67
N ASP A 286 10.50 9.82 13.94
CA ASP A 286 9.04 9.86 13.86
C ASP A 286 8.52 9.43 12.50
N GLY A 287 7.38 8.78 12.51
CA GLY A 287 6.77 8.24 11.32
C GLY A 287 5.43 7.60 11.59
N PHE A 288 5.01 6.74 10.70
CA PHE A 288 3.73 6.05 10.82
C PHE A 288 3.88 4.62 10.35
N TYR A 289 2.98 3.77 10.80
CA TYR A 289 2.96 2.36 10.43
C TYR A 289 1.67 2.02 9.69
N LEU A 290 1.78 1.00 8.85
CA LEU A 290 0.66 0.35 8.18
C LEU A 290 0.86 -1.15 8.28
N ILE A 291 -0.07 -1.80 8.96
CA ILE A 291 -0.20 -3.24 9.02
C ILE A 291 -1.25 -3.64 7.99
N ARG A 292 -0.92 -4.63 7.18
CA ARG A 292 -1.82 -5.22 6.19
C ARG A 292 -2.09 -6.65 6.60
N LEU A 293 -3.36 -7.00 6.74
CA LEU A 293 -3.80 -8.37 6.90
C LEU A 293 -4.29 -8.86 5.55
N ARG A 294 -3.74 -9.98 5.09
CA ARG A 294 -4.13 -10.62 3.85
C ARG A 294 -4.59 -12.04 4.15
N SER A 295 -5.85 -12.36 3.87
CA SER A 295 -6.40 -13.68 4.18
C SER A 295 -5.73 -14.78 3.35
N HIS A 296 -5.52 -15.96 3.95
CA HIS A 296 -5.01 -17.18 3.29
C HIS A 296 -6.08 -17.95 2.49
N SER A 297 -7.35 -17.53 2.53
CA SER A 297 -8.55 -18.26 2.10
C SER A 297 -8.94 -19.49 2.91
N SER A 298 -9.92 -19.28 3.78
CA SER A 298 -11.01 -20.24 4.04
C SER A 298 -12.33 -19.53 4.41
N SER A 299 -12.46 -18.23 4.10
CA SER A 299 -13.66 -17.46 4.45
C SER A 299 -14.09 -16.58 3.28
N THR A 300 -14.84 -17.16 2.36
CA THR A 300 -15.59 -16.44 1.33
C THR A 300 -16.52 -15.43 2.01
N PHE A 301 -16.37 -14.16 1.66
CA PHE A 301 -17.40 -13.15 1.90
C PHE A 301 -18.49 -13.31 0.82
N GLN A 302 -19.55 -14.03 1.18
CA GLN A 302 -20.95 -13.98 0.69
C GLN A 302 -21.55 -15.40 0.66
N ASP A 303 -22.18 -15.80 1.77
CA ASP A 303 -23.63 -16.00 1.86
C ASP A 303 -24.00 -16.56 3.24
N GLU A 304 -25.26 -16.32 3.60
CA GLU A 304 -25.88 -16.45 4.90
C GLU A 304 -25.77 -17.84 5.55
N VAL A 305 -24.79 -18.06 6.42
CA VAL A 305 -24.96 -18.96 7.58
C VAL A 305 -24.20 -18.38 8.76
N SER A 306 -24.92 -18.24 9.87
CA SER A 306 -24.44 -18.02 11.23
C SER A 306 -23.33 -19.04 11.59
N ASP A 307 -22.09 -18.73 11.26
CA ASP A 307 -20.93 -19.41 11.85
C ASP A 307 -20.22 -18.44 12.80
N ASN A 308 -20.40 -18.70 14.10
CA ASN A 308 -19.79 -17.94 15.21
C ASN A 308 -18.25 -18.08 15.24
N SER A 309 -17.64 -18.72 14.23
CA SER A 309 -16.19 -18.90 14.08
C SER A 309 -15.49 -17.76 13.32
N LYS A 310 -16.23 -16.82 12.70
CA LYS A 310 -15.64 -15.69 11.96
C LYS A 310 -15.02 -14.67 12.92
N ILE A 311 -13.70 -14.74 13.09
CA ILE A 311 -12.97 -13.76 13.88
C ILE A 311 -12.78 -12.50 13.06
N ILE A 312 -13.56 -11.47 13.36
CA ILE A 312 -13.41 -10.14 12.77
C ILE A 312 -12.17 -9.47 13.39
N PRO A 313 -11.22 -8.98 12.58
CA PRO A 313 -10.07 -8.26 13.10
C PRO A 313 -10.49 -7.04 13.91
N ASN A 314 -10.08 -7.04 15.18
CA ASN A 314 -10.37 -5.97 16.14
C ASN A 314 -9.20 -5.83 17.13
N ASN A 315 -9.27 -4.80 17.98
CA ASN A 315 -8.23 -4.54 18.98
C ASN A 315 -8.08 -5.65 20.04
N GLU A 316 -9.02 -6.59 20.15
CA GLU A 316 -8.91 -7.71 21.08
C GLU A 316 -8.07 -8.85 20.51
N THR A 317 -8.09 -9.00 19.18
CA THR A 317 -7.45 -10.10 18.44
C THR A 317 -6.07 -9.74 17.89
N LEU A 318 -5.85 -8.44 17.60
CA LEU A 318 -4.55 -7.86 17.32
C LEU A 318 -4.32 -6.69 18.27
N ARG A 319 -3.52 -6.91 19.33
CA ARG A 319 -3.13 -5.85 20.26
C ARG A 319 -1.79 -5.27 19.85
N ILE A 320 -1.79 -3.96 19.62
CA ILE A 320 -0.60 -3.20 19.26
C ILE A 320 -0.36 -2.18 20.37
N ASN A 321 0.74 -2.36 21.10
CA ASN A 321 1.15 -1.45 22.15
C ASN A 321 2.44 -0.74 21.75
N MET A 322 2.54 0.55 22.07
CA MET A 322 3.76 1.32 21.85
C MET A 322 4.57 1.34 23.15
N PHE A 323 5.84 0.92 23.07
CA PHE A 323 6.75 0.95 24.21
C PHE A 323 7.83 2.02 24.00
N ASN A 324 7.99 2.90 25.00
CA ASN A 324 9.04 3.91 25.04
C ASN A 324 10.24 3.44 25.87
N THR A 325 11.41 3.27 25.23
CA THR A 325 12.62 2.82 25.93
C THR A 325 13.27 3.87 26.85
N PHE A 326 12.96 5.16 26.68
CA PHE A 326 13.53 6.22 27.53
C PHE A 326 12.99 6.23 28.97
N ALA A 327 11.84 5.58 29.22
CA ALA A 327 11.28 5.49 30.56
C ALA A 327 12.08 4.56 31.50
N LYS A 328 12.90 3.64 30.99
CA LYS A 328 13.65 2.67 31.81
C LYS A 328 14.96 3.19 32.40
N LYS A 329 15.47 4.36 31.98
CA LYS A 329 16.79 4.88 32.44
C LYS A 329 16.74 5.81 33.67
N ARG A 330 15.57 6.06 34.28
CA ARG A 330 15.43 6.95 35.46
C ARG A 330 15.26 6.26 36.82
N VAL A 331 15.28 4.92 36.87
CA VAL A 331 15.23 4.17 38.14
C VAL A 331 16.51 3.37 38.29
N GLY A 332 17.58 4.02 38.73
CA GLY A 332 18.88 3.37 38.89
C GLY A 332 20.03 4.28 39.29
N ARG A 333 19.79 5.25 40.18
CA ARG A 333 20.84 5.88 41.00
C ARG A 333 20.24 6.24 42.36
N LYS A 334 20.22 5.24 43.24
CA LYS A 334 20.33 5.40 44.69
C LYS A 334 21.37 4.39 45.14
N GLY A 335 22.37 4.89 45.85
CA GLY A 335 23.63 4.23 46.20
C GLY A 335 24.66 5.33 46.32
#